data_AF-A0A7W1GF31-F1
#
_entry.id   AF-A0A7W1GF31-F1
#
_cell.length_a   1.000
_cell.length_b   1.000
_cell.length_c   1.000
_cell.angle_alpha   90.00
_cell.angle_beta   90.00
_cell.angle_gamma   90.00
#
_symmetry.space_group_name_H-M   'P 1'
#
loop_
_entity.id
_entity.type
_entity.pdbx_description
1 polymer ?
#
loop_
_entity_poly.entity_id
_entity_poly.type
_entity_poly.pdbx_seq_one_letter_code
_entity_poly.pdbx_strand_id
1 'polypeptide(L)'
;MSDKVMENIQPTDLVIRVNHVLTNDPCALCNAPTDATGIDLFLADRPALVCHACGLYHAPALVRLLNLASAANTFVRAEYEMAGVVTDEKLF
;
A
#
# COMPACT_ATOMS: atom_id res chain seq x y z
N MET A 1 13.69 -3.87 -28.95
CA MET A 1 13.33 -5.08 -28.18
C MET A 1 14.03 -4.93 -26.85
N SER A 2 13.33 -4.44 -25.83
CA SER A 2 13.91 -4.23 -24.51
C SER A 2 13.52 -5.42 -23.66
N ASP A 3 14.47 -6.31 -23.45
CA ASP A 3 14.35 -7.45 -22.55
C ASP A 3 14.00 -6.92 -21.16
N LYS A 4 12.78 -7.22 -20.70
CA LYS A 4 12.41 -7.05 -19.30
C LYS A 4 13.28 -8.02 -18.51
N VAL A 5 14.26 -7.48 -17.79
CA VAL A 5 15.00 -8.22 -16.78
C VAL A 5 13.97 -8.72 -15.77
N MET A 6 13.61 -10.00 -15.89
CA MET A 6 12.91 -10.73 -14.83
C MET A 6 13.95 -11.00 -13.76
N GLU A 7 14.20 -10.00 -12.91
CA GLU A 7 15.00 -10.17 -11.70
C GLU A 7 14.37 -11.30 -10.87
N ASN A 8 15.22 -12.18 -10.35
CA ASN A 8 14.85 -13.33 -9.53
C ASN A 8 14.26 -12.81 -8.19
N ILE A 9 12.96 -12.51 -8.16
CA ILE A 9 12.34 -12.00 -6.94
C ILE A 9 12.07 -13.20 -6.02
N GLN A 10 12.96 -13.38 -5.03
CA GLN A 10 12.76 -14.33 -3.93
C GLN A 10 11.44 -14.03 -3.21
N PRO A 11 10.80 -15.01 -2.54
CA PRO A 11 9.67 -14.75 -1.66
C PRO A 11 10.05 -13.66 -0.69
N THR A 12 9.42 -12.51 -0.83
CA THR A 12 9.75 -11.33 -0.05
C THR A 12 8.67 -11.18 1.00
N ASP A 13 9.06 -11.23 2.26
CA ASP A 13 8.14 -11.00 3.35
C ASP A 13 7.64 -9.55 3.27
N LEU A 14 6.34 -9.40 3.02
CA LEU A 14 5.66 -8.12 2.96
C LEU A 14 4.85 -7.90 4.22
N VAL A 15 4.70 -6.63 4.61
CA VAL A 15 3.89 -6.22 5.75
C VAL A 15 3.04 -5.01 5.39
N ILE A 16 1.88 -4.87 6.03
CA ILE A 16 1.05 -3.67 5.94
C ILE A 16 1.53 -2.70 7.02
N ARG A 17 1.78 -1.43 6.66
CA ARG A 17 2.15 -0.37 7.62
C ARG A 17 1.37 0.91 7.31
N VAL A 18 1.18 1.71 8.36
CA VAL A 18 0.72 3.09 8.18
C VAL A 18 1.87 3.90 7.57
N ASN A 19 1.55 4.61 6.50
CA ASN A 19 2.48 5.46 5.78
C ASN A 19 2.20 6.93 6.09
N HIS A 20 2.91 7.46 7.08
CA HIS A 20 2.77 8.86 7.50
C HIS A 20 3.41 9.87 6.52
N VAL A 21 4.16 9.36 5.54
CA VAL A 21 4.85 10.17 4.55
C VAL A 21 4.31 9.72 3.20
N LEU A 22 3.26 10.39 2.73
CA LEU A 22 2.63 10.13 1.42
C LEU A 22 3.57 10.53 0.25
N THR A 23 4.79 10.00 0.25
CA THR A 23 5.78 10.15 -0.80
C THR A 23 5.57 9.08 -1.86
N ASN A 24 5.64 9.48 -3.13
CA ASN A 24 5.59 8.59 -4.28
C ASN A 24 6.94 7.87 -4.47
N ASP A 25 7.48 7.28 -3.41
CA ASP A 25 8.76 6.57 -3.44
C ASP A 25 8.67 5.38 -4.40
N PRO A 26 9.69 5.13 -5.25
CA PRO A 26 9.63 4.04 -6.19
C PRO A 26 9.52 2.69 -5.47
N CYS A 27 8.80 1.75 -6.08
CA CYS A 27 8.62 0.42 -5.52
C CYS A 27 9.97 -0.27 -5.31
N ALA A 28 10.18 -0.79 -4.10
CA ALA A 28 11.41 -1.47 -3.71
C ALA A 28 11.72 -2.76 -4.49
N LEU A 29 10.75 -3.29 -5.26
CA LEU A 29 10.88 -4.54 -6.02
C LEU A 29 10.98 -4.34 -7.53
N CYS A 30 10.26 -3.36 -8.09
CA CYS A 30 10.23 -3.15 -9.55
C CYS A 30 10.61 -1.73 -9.97
N ASN A 31 10.92 -0.85 -9.01
CA ASN A 31 11.27 0.55 -9.21
C ASN A 31 10.21 1.40 -9.92
N ALA A 32 9.00 0.86 -10.15
CA ALA A 32 7.88 1.61 -10.70
C ALA A 32 7.33 2.61 -9.66
N PRO A 33 6.73 3.73 -10.08
CA PRO A 33 6.04 4.64 -9.17
C PRO A 33 4.98 3.90 -8.34
N THR A 34 4.89 4.26 -7.06
CA THR A 34 3.82 3.80 -6.17
C THR A 34 2.73 4.85 -6.05
N ASP A 35 1.53 4.41 -5.68
CA ASP A 35 0.41 5.27 -5.31
C ASP A 35 0.13 5.04 -3.82
N ALA A 36 0.71 5.89 -2.96
CA ALA A 36 0.63 5.75 -1.52
C ALA A 36 -0.75 6.18 -1.01
N THR A 37 -1.38 5.33 -0.19
CA THR A 37 -2.76 5.51 0.27
C THR A 37 -2.87 5.80 1.77
N GLY A 38 -1.75 5.83 2.49
CA GLY A 38 -1.68 6.05 3.93
C GLY A 38 -1.68 4.75 4.75
N ILE A 39 -2.18 3.66 4.17
CA ILE A 39 -1.91 2.30 4.65
C ILE A 39 -1.37 1.53 3.45
N ASP A 40 -0.09 1.17 3.48
CA ASP A 40 0.60 0.66 2.29
C ASP A 40 1.38 -0.62 2.59
N LEU A 41 1.86 -1.27 1.52
CA LEU A 41 2.73 -2.45 1.62
C LEU A 41 4.19 -2.03 1.68
N PHE A 42 4.91 -2.67 2.59
CA PHE A 42 6.34 -2.47 2.78
C PHE A 42 7.07 -3.81 2.84
N LEU A 43 8.38 -3.77 2.62
CA LEU A 43 9.26 -4.88 2.99
C LEU A 43 9.22 -5.09 4.52
N ALA A 44 9.27 -6.34 4.96
CA ALA A 44 9.22 -6.67 6.39
C ALA A 44 10.44 -6.14 7.15
N ASP A 45 11.62 -6.20 6.52
CA ASP A 45 12.92 -5.87 7.10
C ASP A 45 13.24 -4.37 7.11
N ARG A 46 12.65 -3.58 6.20
CA ARG A 46 12.92 -2.15 6.08
C ARG A 46 11.70 -1.37 5.60
N PRO A 47 11.57 -0.07 5.94
CA PRO A 47 10.45 0.77 5.54
C PRO A 47 10.58 1.21 4.06
N ALA A 48 10.63 0.24 3.14
CA ALA A 48 10.64 0.49 1.70
C ALA A 48 9.31 0.06 1.06
N LEU A 49 8.70 0.97 0.31
CA LEU A 49 7.35 0.86 -0.22
C LEU A 49 7.26 -0.17 -1.37
N VAL A 50 6.15 -0.90 -1.44
CA VAL A 50 5.90 -1.93 -2.46
C VAL A 50 4.59 -1.62 -3.18
N CYS A 51 4.65 -1.56 -4.52
CA CYS A 51 3.46 -1.28 -5.31
C CYS A 51 2.46 -2.44 -5.24
N HIS A 52 1.18 -2.13 -5.48
CA HIS A 52 0.09 -3.12 -5.45
C HIS A 52 0.33 -4.31 -6.38
N ALA A 53 0.96 -4.11 -7.55
CA ALA A 53 1.26 -5.18 -8.50
C ALA A 53 2.27 -6.20 -7.94
N CYS A 54 3.38 -5.73 -7.37
CA CYS A 54 4.34 -6.59 -6.70
C CYS A 54 3.73 -7.22 -5.44
N GLY A 55 2.91 -6.48 -4.70
CA GLY A 55 2.13 -7.01 -3.59
C GLY A 55 1.25 -8.20 -3.98
N LEU A 56 0.54 -8.10 -5.11
CA LEU A 56 -0.34 -9.18 -5.59
C LEU A 56 0.44 -10.44 -5.97
N TYR A 57 1.65 -10.26 -6.52
CA TYR A 57 2.50 -11.36 -6.92
C TYR A 57 3.14 -12.07 -5.70
N HIS A 58 3.62 -11.31 -4.72
CA HIS A 58 4.36 -11.85 -3.57
C HIS A 58 3.48 -12.22 -2.37
N ALA A 59 2.45 -11.43 -2.08
CA ALA A 59 1.60 -11.57 -0.91
C ALA A 59 0.12 -11.25 -1.21
N PRO A 60 -0.55 -12.03 -2.07
CA PRO A 60 -1.92 -11.74 -2.51
C PRO A 60 -2.93 -11.68 -1.36
N ALA A 61 -2.73 -12.45 -0.28
CA ALA A 61 -3.58 -12.40 0.90
C ALA A 61 -3.48 -11.04 1.61
N LEU A 62 -2.28 -10.48 1.75
CA LEU A 62 -2.09 -9.16 2.36
C LEU A 62 -2.72 -8.06 1.51
N VAL A 63 -2.58 -8.11 0.19
CA VAL A 63 -3.25 -7.15 -0.71
C VAL A 63 -4.77 -7.18 -0.52
N ARG A 64 -5.37 -8.37 -0.37
CA ARG A 64 -6.81 -8.47 -0.14
C ARG A 64 -7.24 -7.82 1.17
N LEU A 65 -6.44 -8.00 2.23
CA LEU A 65 -6.69 -7.33 3.51
C LEU A 65 -6.53 -5.81 3.38
N LEU A 66 -5.54 -5.35 2.62
CA LEU A 66 -5.34 -3.93 2.35
C LEU A 66 -6.54 -3.32 1.60
N ASN A 67 -7.01 -3.99 0.56
CA ASN A 67 -8.18 -3.56 -0.22
C ASN A 67 -9.44 -3.54 0.64
N LEU A 68 -9.60 -4.52 1.54
CA LEU A 68 -10.70 -4.54 2.50
C LEU A 68 -10.63 -3.36 3.49
N ALA A 69 -9.44 -3.08 4.03
CA ALA A 69 -9.23 -1.96 4.94
C ALA A 69 -9.50 -0.61 4.24
N SER A 70 -9.04 -0.44 3.01
CA SER A 70 -9.30 0.76 2.20
C SER A 70 -10.80 0.95 1.90
N ALA A 71 -11.50 -0.13 1.54
CA ALA A 71 -12.94 -0.10 1.33
C ALA A 71 -13.68 0.28 2.63
N ALA A 72 -13.33 -0.35 3.76
CA ALA A 72 -13.91 -0.04 5.06
C ALA A 72 -13.68 1.43 5.46
N ASN A 73 -12.48 1.96 5.23
CA ASN A 73 -12.16 3.36 5.51
C ASN A 73 -13.06 4.32 4.71
N THR A 74 -13.35 4.00 3.45
CA THR A 74 -14.25 4.80 2.61
C THR A 74 -15.67 4.85 3.20
N PHE A 75 -16.20 3.72 3.66
CA PHE A 75 -17.53 3.68 4.28
C PHE A 75 -17.58 4.46 5.59
N VAL A 76 -16.58 4.26 6.45
CA VAL A 76 -16.51 4.93 7.76
C VAL A 76 -16.40 6.45 7.61
N ARG A 77 -15.60 6.94 6.65
CA ARG A 77 -15.51 8.36 6.35
C ARG A 77 -16.84 8.94 5.87
N ALA A 78 -17.53 8.25 4.97
CA ALA A 78 -18.85 8.67 4.50
C ALA A 78 -19.87 8.73 5.65
N GLU A 79 -19.86 7.76 6.57
CA GLU A 79 -20.70 7.78 7.77
C GLU A 79 -20.41 8.98 8.68
N TYR A 80 -19.13 9.28 8.93
CA TYR A 80 -18.74 10.45 9.74
C TYR A 80 -19.11 11.78 9.08
N GLU A 81 -18.91 11.92 7.77
CA GLU A 81 -19.31 13.10 7.00
C GLU A 81 -20.83 13.30 7.05
N MET A 82 -21.63 12.24 6.86
CA MET A 82 -23.09 12.30 7.00
C MET A 82 -23.55 12.66 8.42
N ALA A 83 -22.78 12.25 9.43
CA ALA A 83 -23.03 12.57 10.83
C ALA A 83 -22.59 13.99 11.23
N GLY A 84 -22.01 14.78 10.31
CA GLY A 84 -21.50 16.13 10.57
C GLY A 84 -20.24 16.14 11.44
N VAL A 85 -19.53 15.01 11.55
CA VAL A 85 -18.27 14.90 12.29
C VAL A 85 -17.15 15.37 11.36
N VAL A 86 -16.47 16.46 11.73
CA VAL A 86 -15.26 16.89 11.04
C VAL A 86 -14.17 15.87 11.37
N THR A 87 -13.89 14.96 10.43
CA THR A 87 -12.72 14.08 10.54
C THR A 87 -11.49 14.95 10.28
N ASP A 88 -10.77 15.29 11.34
CA ASP A 88 -9.45 15.91 11.23
C ASP A 88 -8.58 14.97 10.38
N GLU A 89 -8.02 15.46 9.27
CA GLU A 89 -7.27 14.67 8.27
C GLU A 89 -6.02 13.97 8.85
N LYS A 90 -5.76 14.13 10.16
CA LYS A 90 -4.58 13.66 10.90
C LYS A 90 -4.76 12.38 11.69
N LEU A 91 -5.87 11.66 11.54
CA LEU A 91 -6.14 10.48 12.38
C LEU A 91 -5.55 9.15 11.89
N PHE A 92 -4.83 9.12 10.75
CA PHE A 92 -4.09 7.94 10.29
C PHE A 92 -2.76 8.32 9.64
#